data_AF-A0AAU9IZD8-F1
#
_entry.id   AF-A0AAU9IZD8-F1
#
_cell.length_a   1.000
_cell.length_b   1.000
_cell.length_c   1.000
_cell.angle_alpha   90.00
_cell.angle_beta   90.00
_cell.angle_gamma   90.00
#
_symmetry.space_group_name_H-M   'P 1'
#
loop_
_entity.id
_entity.type
_entity.pdbx_description
1 polymer ?
#
loop_
_entity_poly.entity_id
_entity_poly.type
_entity_poly.pdbx_seq_one_letter_code
_entity_poly.pdbx_strand_id
1 'polypeptide(L)'
;MHKSQIVRPKPDCQSEIHSERACKKFISLCVKIVEARININVATLGSMKLYCKINSDQIEWKTHSLSGSNPKWNATYEFRIKESSSLKVVVHHKEMIFGEKEVGSCDINVKEVSQGRFSNWWSLQNLKGDTIGSIMLKFEGEIDRRYTDSSMFGVVSTHSTNNSVDIKEEFSKKNDFNKLSNKSLRNDTKLKLPRSDQRRSETEEREREDSLEISDSRRKLDQETRIKIKEEKVKECLYRINKQAQNLVNEKNEIQILKQNLSKREDFLAQEKLRVSKERNYINEERKKLEAFKEQLNVNYAQLKQDKYKAQAHMKLLEATKNRLNKTSLQITKHRNKLNVLEMKRKESFNTLDSHKENLDLKMKKEDFETKQYQIQRNGNSKILGDLTIRLEPCCEPEIDNNVSRSVISLSECVRPIEHEEDSPLSFDGGSDEDVNLIDDNTIDQINSN
;
A
#
# COMPACT_ATOMS: atom_id res chain seq x y z
N MET A 1 -61.90 3.69 -24.80
CA MET A 1 -62.35 2.55 -25.62
C MET A 1 -61.38 2.35 -26.78
N HIS A 2 -61.05 1.08 -27.07
CA HIS A 2 -59.96 0.59 -27.93
C HIS A 2 -59.76 1.27 -29.28
N LYS A 3 -58.49 1.44 -29.69
CA LYS A 3 -57.97 0.85 -30.94
C LYS A 3 -56.49 0.44 -30.79
N SER A 4 -56.29 -0.87 -30.86
CA SER A 4 -55.02 -1.53 -31.11
C SER A 4 -54.54 -1.21 -32.53
N GLN A 5 -53.25 -0.91 -32.71
CA GLN A 5 -52.58 -1.11 -33.99
C GLN A 5 -51.27 -1.87 -33.78
N ILE A 6 -51.36 -3.12 -34.21
CA ILE A 6 -50.28 -4.05 -34.49
C ILE A 6 -49.57 -3.57 -35.76
N VAL A 7 -48.27 -3.34 -35.69
CA VAL A 7 -47.39 -3.31 -36.88
C VAL A 7 -46.20 -4.20 -36.57
N ARG A 8 -46.19 -5.40 -37.17
CA ARG A 8 -45.00 -6.27 -37.28
C ARG A 8 -44.18 -5.90 -38.54
N PRO A 9 -43.09 -6.63 -38.85
CA PRO A 9 -41.71 -6.18 -38.75
C PRO A 9 -41.11 -5.84 -40.13
N LYS A 10 -39.94 -5.21 -40.16
CA LYS A 10 -39.16 -5.02 -41.39
C LYS A 10 -37.65 -5.10 -41.06
N PRO A 11 -36.80 -5.51 -42.01
CA PRO A 11 -36.41 -6.91 -42.19
C PRO A 11 -34.91 -7.13 -41.92
N ASP A 12 -34.58 -8.37 -41.58
CA ASP A 12 -33.35 -9.10 -41.89
C ASP A 12 -32.06 -8.26 -42.07
N CYS A 13 -31.49 -7.81 -40.94
CA CYS A 13 -30.04 -7.67 -40.84
C CYS A 13 -29.44 -9.04 -40.51
N GLN A 14 -29.38 -9.92 -41.51
CA GLN A 14 -28.42 -11.02 -41.51
C GLN A 14 -27.02 -10.40 -41.63
N SER A 15 -26.51 -9.89 -40.51
CA SER A 15 -25.07 -9.78 -40.35
C SER A 15 -24.56 -11.20 -40.23
N GLU A 16 -23.96 -11.69 -41.31
CA GLU A 16 -23.15 -12.90 -41.30
C GLU A 16 -22.12 -12.76 -40.17
N ILE A 17 -22.41 -13.43 -39.06
CA ILE A 17 -21.42 -13.75 -38.05
C ILE A 17 -20.51 -14.76 -38.72
N HIS A 18 -19.59 -14.26 -39.54
CA HIS A 18 -18.31 -14.92 -39.78
C HIS A 18 -17.60 -14.93 -38.43
N SER A 19 -18.02 -15.86 -37.57
CA SER A 19 -17.25 -16.39 -36.46
C SER A 19 -16.00 -16.98 -37.09
N GLU A 20 -15.04 -16.13 -37.40
CA GLU A 20 -13.65 -16.48 -37.60
C GLU A 20 -13.32 -17.45 -36.48
N ARG A 21 -13.22 -18.73 -36.83
CA ARG A 21 -12.75 -19.76 -35.91
C ARG A 21 -11.28 -19.46 -35.70
N ALA A 22 -10.99 -18.46 -34.87
CA ALA A 22 -9.65 -18.13 -34.44
C ALA A 22 -9.10 -19.41 -33.81
N CYS A 23 -8.20 -20.07 -34.54
CA CYS A 23 -7.49 -21.23 -34.02
C CYS A 23 -6.87 -20.81 -32.69
N LYS A 24 -7.36 -21.41 -31.59
CA LYS A 24 -6.90 -21.12 -30.24
C LYS A 24 -5.44 -21.59 -30.17
N LYS A 25 -4.50 -20.64 -30.29
CA LYS A 25 -3.08 -20.92 -30.11
C LYS A 25 -2.82 -21.21 -28.64
N PHE A 26 -2.27 -22.37 -28.35
CA PHE A 26 -1.74 -22.73 -27.04
C PHE A 26 -0.22 -22.53 -27.06
N ILE A 27 0.33 -22.10 -25.93
CA ILE A 27 1.77 -21.95 -25.72
C ILE A 27 2.19 -22.76 -24.49
N SER A 28 3.42 -23.26 -24.48
CA SER A 28 4.04 -23.77 -23.25
C SER A 28 4.68 -22.59 -22.52
N LEU A 29 4.23 -22.33 -21.30
CA LEU A 29 4.71 -21.25 -20.47
C LEU A 29 5.35 -21.81 -19.21
N CYS A 30 6.64 -21.53 -19.02
CA CYS A 30 7.37 -21.82 -17.80
C CYS A 30 7.38 -20.58 -16.91
N VAL A 31 6.78 -20.68 -15.73
CA VAL A 31 6.70 -19.59 -14.74
C VAL A 31 7.52 -19.97 -13.52
N LYS A 32 8.49 -19.13 -13.17
CA LYS A 32 9.27 -19.24 -11.95
C LYS A 32 8.92 -18.12 -10.98
N ILE A 33 8.42 -18.51 -9.81
CA ILE A 33 8.16 -17.62 -8.68
C ILE A 33 9.44 -17.55 -7.85
N VAL A 34 10.11 -16.40 -7.89
CA VAL A 34 11.39 -16.20 -7.22
C VAL A 34 11.17 -15.83 -5.76
N GLU A 35 10.61 -14.64 -5.53
CA GLU A 35 10.39 -14.07 -4.20
C GLU A 35 9.24 -13.06 -4.22
N ALA A 36 8.70 -12.72 -3.04
CA ALA A 36 7.77 -11.60 -2.87
C ALA A 36 8.24 -10.65 -1.77
N ARG A 37 7.76 -9.42 -1.81
CA ARG A 37 7.95 -8.38 -0.78
C ARG A 37 6.59 -7.84 -0.39
N ILE A 38 6.14 -8.15 0.82
CA ILE A 38 4.81 -7.75 1.33
C ILE A 38 4.97 -6.65 2.37
N ASN A 39 4.29 -5.52 2.17
CA ASN A 39 4.38 -4.34 3.01
C ASN A 39 3.33 -4.28 4.12
N ILE A 40 2.41 -5.27 4.16
CA ILE A 40 1.34 -5.36 5.14
C ILE A 40 1.46 -6.64 5.97
N ASN A 41 1.15 -6.57 7.26
CA ASN A 41 1.01 -7.76 8.10
C ASN A 41 -0.46 -8.18 8.14
N VAL A 42 -0.78 -9.36 7.60
CA VAL A 42 -2.14 -9.92 7.61
C VAL A 42 -2.33 -11.03 8.64
N ALA A 43 -1.28 -11.43 9.36
CA ALA A 43 -1.36 -12.48 10.37
C ALA A 43 -2.10 -11.96 11.61
N THR A 44 -3.14 -12.69 12.02
CA THR A 44 -3.88 -12.42 13.25
C THR A 44 -3.10 -12.85 14.49
N LEU A 45 -2.32 -13.93 14.38
CA LEU A 45 -1.47 -14.46 15.44
C LEU A 45 -0.16 -15.02 14.86
N GLY A 46 0.97 -14.61 15.43
CA GLY A 46 2.30 -15.10 15.05
C GLY A 46 2.84 -14.52 13.74
N SER A 47 3.77 -15.25 13.11
CA SER A 47 4.39 -14.85 11.85
C SER A 47 3.53 -15.20 10.64
N MET A 48 3.52 -14.33 9.63
CA MET A 48 2.92 -14.64 8.33
C MET A 48 3.55 -15.90 7.72
N LYS A 49 2.72 -16.85 7.31
CA LYS A 49 3.07 -18.01 6.49
C LYS A 49 2.50 -17.82 5.10
N LEU A 50 3.34 -17.49 4.13
CA LEU A 50 2.97 -17.13 2.78
C LEU A 50 3.22 -18.27 1.79
N TYR A 51 2.31 -18.47 0.85
CA TYR A 51 2.52 -19.27 -0.36
C TYR A 51 1.84 -18.57 -1.53
N CYS A 52 2.24 -18.96 -2.73
CA CYS A 52 1.70 -18.41 -3.96
C CYS A 52 0.85 -19.45 -4.68
N LYS A 53 -0.25 -19.01 -5.26
CA LYS A 53 -1.18 -19.79 -6.06
C LYS A 53 -1.23 -19.20 -7.46
N ILE A 54 -1.01 -20.02 -8.48
CA ILE A 54 -1.21 -19.64 -9.88
C ILE A 54 -2.54 -20.23 -10.31
N ASN A 55 -3.44 -19.36 -10.77
CA ASN A 55 -4.75 -19.73 -11.30
C ASN A 55 -4.82 -19.39 -12.79
N SER A 56 -5.20 -20.38 -13.58
CA SER A 56 -5.67 -20.23 -14.95
C SER A 56 -6.96 -21.02 -15.10
N ASP A 57 -7.71 -20.80 -16.18
CA ASP A 57 -9.01 -21.45 -16.46
C ASP A 57 -9.00 -22.98 -16.31
N GLN A 58 -7.83 -23.61 -16.46
CA GLN A 58 -7.68 -25.06 -16.49
C GLN A 58 -6.76 -25.62 -15.40
N ILE A 59 -5.97 -24.77 -14.73
CA ILE A 59 -4.86 -25.22 -13.89
C ILE A 59 -4.77 -24.38 -12.63
N GLU A 60 -4.64 -25.10 -11.51
CA GLU A 60 -4.33 -24.58 -10.20
C GLU A 60 -3.00 -25.17 -9.74
N TRP A 61 -2.03 -24.32 -9.42
CA TRP A 61 -0.76 -24.74 -8.85
C TRP A 61 -0.39 -23.89 -7.63
N LYS A 62 0.21 -24.50 -6.61
CA LYS A 62 0.57 -23.83 -5.34
C LYS A 62 2.04 -24.09 -4.99
N THR A 63 2.73 -23.07 -4.48
CA THR A 63 4.05 -23.23 -3.84
C THR A 63 3.92 -23.76 -2.41
N HIS A 64 5.04 -24.18 -1.83
CA HIS A 64 5.10 -24.48 -0.39
C HIS A 64 5.00 -23.18 0.43
N SER A 65 4.51 -23.28 1.67
CA SER A 65 4.40 -22.13 2.58
C SER A 65 5.74 -21.80 3.24
N LEU A 66 6.10 -20.51 3.27
CA LEU A 66 7.30 -19.96 3.90
C LEU A 66 6.91 -18.87 4.90
N SER A 67 7.69 -18.70 5.97
CA SER A 67 7.41 -17.68 6.99
C SER A 67 8.06 -16.33 6.65
N GLY A 68 7.43 -15.24 7.07
CA GLY A 68 7.92 -13.86 6.91
C GLY A 68 7.23 -13.06 5.80
N SER A 69 7.56 -11.77 5.71
CA SER A 69 7.02 -10.83 4.69
C SER A 69 7.80 -10.86 3.37
N ASN A 70 8.99 -11.48 3.34
CA ASN A 70 9.87 -11.57 2.19
C ASN A 70 10.19 -13.03 1.80
N PRO A 71 9.18 -13.88 1.48
CA PRO A 71 9.39 -15.29 1.18
C PRO A 71 10.14 -15.46 -0.15
N LYS A 72 11.05 -16.44 -0.20
CA LYS A 72 11.83 -16.83 -1.39
C LYS A 72 11.52 -18.26 -1.78
N TRP A 73 10.60 -18.47 -2.72
CA TRP A 73 10.16 -19.82 -3.11
C TRP A 73 11.09 -20.49 -4.12
N ASN A 74 11.64 -19.73 -5.06
CA ASN A 74 12.42 -20.24 -6.19
C ASN A 74 11.76 -21.45 -6.91
N ALA A 75 10.43 -21.45 -6.98
CA ALA A 75 9.65 -22.56 -7.51
C ALA A 75 9.28 -22.31 -8.96
N THR A 76 9.43 -23.34 -9.80
CA THR A 76 9.15 -23.28 -11.23
C THR A 76 8.00 -24.23 -11.57
N TYR A 77 7.10 -23.78 -12.44
CA TYR A 77 6.01 -24.60 -12.95
C TYR A 77 5.82 -24.34 -14.44
N GLU A 78 5.70 -25.41 -15.22
CA GLU A 78 5.46 -25.36 -16.65
C GLU A 78 4.03 -25.82 -16.93
N PHE A 79 3.32 -25.05 -17.75
CA PHE A 79 1.97 -25.40 -18.17
C PHE A 79 1.62 -24.88 -19.55
N ARG A 80 0.61 -25.53 -20.16
CA ARG A 80 0.03 -25.11 -21.44
C ARG A 80 -1.14 -24.17 -21.19
N ILE A 81 -1.11 -22.99 -21.81
CA ILE A 81 -2.15 -21.97 -21.69
C ILE A 81 -2.47 -21.37 -23.06
N LYS A 82 -3.70 -20.87 -23.25
CA LYS A 82 -4.06 -20.16 -24.48
C LYS A 82 -3.36 -18.81 -24.51
N GLU A 83 -2.84 -18.41 -25.66
CA GLU A 83 -2.13 -17.13 -25.84
C GLU A 83 -2.99 -15.91 -25.46
N SER A 84 -4.30 -16.01 -25.62
CA SER A 84 -5.27 -14.94 -25.30
C SER A 84 -5.79 -14.95 -23.86
N SER A 85 -5.33 -15.87 -23.00
CA SER A 85 -5.78 -15.95 -21.60
C SER A 85 -4.98 -15.00 -20.70
N SER A 86 -5.51 -14.72 -19.51
CA SER A 86 -4.76 -14.10 -18.42
C SER A 86 -4.30 -15.17 -17.43
N LEU A 87 -3.21 -14.87 -16.73
CA LEU A 87 -2.70 -15.66 -15.62
C LEU A 87 -2.86 -14.85 -14.34
N LYS A 88 -3.61 -15.37 -13.37
CA LYS A 88 -3.76 -14.72 -12.07
C LYS A 88 -2.82 -15.36 -11.07
N VAL A 89 -1.94 -14.55 -10.49
CA VAL A 89 -1.01 -14.96 -9.43
C VAL A 89 -1.51 -14.39 -8.12
N VAL A 90 -1.78 -15.25 -7.14
CA VAL A 90 -2.38 -14.87 -5.86
C VAL A 90 -1.46 -15.29 -4.71
N VAL A 91 -1.10 -14.36 -3.84
CA VAL A 91 -0.36 -14.64 -2.62
C VAL A 91 -1.34 -14.85 -1.49
N HIS A 92 -1.23 -15.98 -0.78
CA HIS A 92 -2.08 -16.34 0.34
C HIS A 92 -1.27 -16.45 1.63
N HIS A 93 -1.91 -16.08 2.74
CA HIS A 93 -1.47 -16.38 4.08
C HIS A 93 -2.21 -17.62 4.59
N LYS A 94 -1.46 -18.64 5.01
CA LYS A 94 -2.00 -19.82 5.69
C LYS A 94 -2.16 -19.50 7.19
N GLU A 95 -3.38 -19.22 7.60
CA GLU A 95 -3.73 -19.03 9.01
C GLU A 95 -3.74 -20.37 9.75
N MET A 96 -3.49 -20.33 11.06
CA MET A 96 -3.44 -21.55 11.88
C MET A 96 -4.83 -22.17 12.08
N ILE A 97 -5.87 -21.33 12.14
CA ILE A 97 -7.24 -21.75 12.53
C ILE A 97 -8.24 -21.48 11.40
N PHE A 98 -8.17 -20.33 10.72
CA PHE A 98 -9.20 -19.89 9.77
C PHE A 98 -8.89 -20.20 8.29
N GLY A 99 -7.97 -21.14 8.02
CA GLY A 99 -7.69 -21.61 6.67
C GLY A 99 -6.75 -20.70 5.87
N GLU A 100 -7.06 -20.44 4.60
CA GLU A 100 -6.27 -19.60 3.69
C GLU A 100 -6.91 -18.23 3.48
N LYS A 101 -6.12 -17.16 3.65
CA LYS A 101 -6.54 -15.77 3.42
C LYS A 101 -5.75 -15.17 2.26
N GLU A 102 -6.45 -14.63 1.26
CA GLU A 102 -5.79 -13.88 0.18
C GLU A 102 -5.14 -12.62 0.74
N VAL A 103 -3.85 -12.46 0.47
CA VAL A 103 -3.09 -11.26 0.83
C VAL A 103 -3.26 -10.23 -0.28
N GLY A 104 -2.94 -10.64 -1.52
CA GLY A 104 -3.21 -9.89 -2.73
C GLY A 104 -2.86 -10.67 -3.99
N SER A 105 -3.18 -10.10 -5.14
CA SER A 105 -3.03 -10.74 -6.43
C SER A 105 -2.52 -9.78 -7.50
N CYS A 106 -2.00 -10.35 -8.59
CA CYS A 106 -1.70 -9.64 -9.81
C CYS A 106 -2.15 -10.46 -11.02
N ASP A 107 -2.69 -9.78 -12.03
CA ASP A 107 -3.10 -10.36 -13.30
C ASP A 107 -2.04 -10.11 -14.37
N ILE A 108 -1.73 -11.14 -15.14
CA ILE A 108 -0.64 -11.13 -16.13
C ILE A 108 -1.21 -11.53 -17.47
N ASN A 109 -1.01 -10.69 -18.46
CA ASN A 109 -1.41 -10.96 -19.83
C ASN A 109 -0.42 -11.95 -20.47
N VAL A 110 -0.90 -13.14 -20.82
CA VAL A 110 -0.04 -14.20 -21.39
C VAL A 110 0.66 -13.74 -22.67
N LYS A 111 0.00 -12.90 -23.48
CA LYS A 111 0.55 -12.37 -24.73
C LYS A 111 1.79 -11.48 -24.53
N GLU A 112 1.90 -10.83 -23.37
CA GLU A 112 3.03 -9.97 -23.04
C GLU A 112 4.23 -10.79 -22.57
N VAL A 113 4.00 -11.88 -21.86
CA VAL A 113 5.05 -12.74 -21.30
C VAL A 113 5.46 -13.90 -22.21
N SER A 114 4.71 -14.15 -23.29
CA SER A 114 5.00 -15.21 -24.25
C SER A 114 6.12 -14.88 -25.24
N GLN A 115 6.56 -13.62 -25.31
CA GLN A 115 7.56 -13.13 -26.27
C GLN A 115 9.00 -13.29 -25.76
N GLY A 116 9.36 -14.49 -25.30
CA GLY A 116 10.71 -14.87 -24.90
C GLY A 116 10.92 -14.96 -23.40
N ARG A 117 12.10 -14.55 -22.92
CA ARG A 117 12.48 -14.57 -21.50
C ARG A 117 12.19 -13.23 -20.85
N PHE A 118 11.35 -13.22 -19.82
CA PHE A 118 10.92 -12.01 -19.13
C PHE A 118 11.09 -12.16 -17.61
N SER A 119 11.65 -11.15 -16.95
CA SER A 119 11.81 -11.12 -15.49
C SER A 119 11.49 -9.72 -15.00
N ASN A 120 10.55 -9.59 -14.06
CA ASN A 120 10.14 -8.27 -13.55
C ASN A 120 9.59 -8.35 -12.11
N TRP A 121 9.34 -7.19 -11.50
CA TRP A 121 8.51 -7.09 -10.30
C TRP A 121 7.09 -6.73 -10.71
N TRP A 122 6.10 -7.52 -10.27
CA TRP A 122 4.68 -7.24 -10.43
C TRP A 122 4.10 -6.73 -9.12
N SER A 123 3.35 -5.63 -9.19
CA SER A 123 2.65 -5.08 -8.03
C SER A 123 1.51 -6.00 -7.61
N LEU A 124 1.48 -6.39 -6.34
CA LEU A 124 0.37 -7.11 -5.74
C LEU A 124 -0.66 -6.12 -5.24
N GLN A 125 -1.91 -6.34 -5.62
CA GLN A 125 -3.04 -5.52 -5.18
C GLN A 125 -3.96 -6.32 -4.26
N ASN A 126 -4.50 -5.66 -3.23
CA ASN A 126 -5.58 -6.26 -2.43
C ASN A 126 -6.93 -6.15 -3.17
N LEU A 127 -7.99 -6.69 -2.57
CA LEU A 127 -9.36 -6.58 -3.11
C LEU A 127 -9.89 -5.14 -3.24
N LYS A 128 -9.23 -4.17 -2.59
CA LYS A 128 -9.57 -2.74 -2.67
C LYS A 128 -8.79 -2.01 -3.77
N GLY A 129 -7.82 -2.67 -4.41
CA GLY A 129 -6.94 -2.09 -5.41
C GLY A 129 -5.67 -1.43 -4.86
N ASP A 130 -5.45 -1.46 -3.54
CA ASP A 130 -4.25 -0.88 -2.94
C ASP A 130 -3.03 -1.76 -3.25
N THR A 131 -1.90 -1.13 -3.58
CA THR A 131 -0.63 -1.85 -3.74
C THR A 131 -0.08 -2.24 -2.37
N ILE A 132 -0.05 -3.54 -2.10
CA ILE A 132 0.35 -4.09 -0.80
C ILE A 132 1.77 -4.67 -0.79
N GLY A 133 2.41 -4.76 -1.96
CA GLY A 133 3.68 -5.43 -2.12
C GLY A 133 3.98 -5.69 -3.59
N SER A 134 5.01 -6.50 -3.83
CA SER A 134 5.40 -6.92 -5.16
C SER A 134 5.92 -8.36 -5.19
N ILE A 135 5.83 -9.00 -6.35
CA ILE A 135 6.31 -10.38 -6.58
C ILE A 135 7.26 -10.41 -7.78
N MET A 136 8.40 -11.07 -7.64
CA MET A 136 9.36 -11.29 -8.72
C MET A 136 9.04 -12.61 -9.43
N LEU A 137 8.62 -12.50 -10.68
CA LEU A 137 8.36 -13.65 -11.54
C LEU A 137 9.36 -13.70 -12.69
N LYS A 138 9.65 -14.91 -13.16
CA LYS A 138 10.41 -15.13 -14.38
C LYS A 138 9.58 -16.00 -15.30
N PHE A 139 9.44 -15.56 -16.54
CA PHE A 139 8.73 -16.26 -17.58
C PHE A 139 9.74 -16.72 -18.62
N GLU A 140 9.63 -17.97 -19.01
CA GLU A 140 10.29 -18.52 -20.18
C GLU A 140 9.18 -19.12 -21.05
N GLY A 141 8.80 -18.37 -22.09
CA GLY A 141 7.83 -18.82 -23.08
C GLY A 141 8.55 -19.32 -24.32
N GLU A 142 8.27 -20.54 -24.74
CA GLU A 142 8.53 -20.97 -26.11
C GLU A 142 7.19 -21.05 -26.82
N ILE A 143 7.03 -20.26 -27.89
CA ILE A 143 5.90 -20.44 -28.80
C ILE A 143 6.13 -21.80 -29.44
N ASP A 144 5.37 -22.79 -29.02
CA ASP A 144 5.44 -24.13 -29.58
C ASP A 144 4.91 -24.10 -31.02
N ARG A 145 5.82 -23.79 -31.96
CA ARG A 145 5.52 -23.70 -33.40
C ARG A 145 5.12 -25.05 -33.99
N ARG A 146 5.24 -26.15 -33.24
CA ARG A 146 4.96 -27.51 -33.71
C ARG A 146 3.48 -27.92 -33.61
N TYR A 147 2.62 -27.10 -33.00
CA TYR A 147 1.21 -27.46 -32.74
C TYR A 147 0.17 -26.67 -33.54
N THR A 148 0.55 -25.84 -34.52
CA THR A 148 -0.45 -25.21 -35.42
C THR A 148 -1.05 -26.18 -36.43
N ASP A 149 -0.51 -27.40 -36.57
CA ASP A 149 -1.14 -28.46 -37.35
C ASP A 149 -1.54 -29.62 -36.42
N SER A 150 -2.83 -29.64 -36.10
CA SER A 150 -3.45 -30.67 -35.29
C SER A 150 -3.57 -31.97 -36.10
N SER A 151 -2.52 -32.78 -36.12
CA SER A 151 -2.70 -34.23 -36.16
C SER A 151 -1.57 -34.98 -35.45
N MET A 152 -1.92 -35.58 -34.31
CA MET A 152 -1.39 -36.88 -33.88
C MET A 152 0.09 -36.91 -33.44
N PHE A 153 0.36 -36.79 -32.13
CA PHE A 153 1.01 -37.85 -31.33
C PHE A 153 1.40 -37.37 -29.92
N GLY A 154 0.99 -38.16 -28.92
CA GLY A 154 1.84 -38.70 -27.87
C GLY A 154 2.71 -37.76 -27.03
N VAL A 155 2.24 -37.53 -25.80
CA VAL A 155 3.01 -37.11 -24.63
C VAL A 155 4.30 -37.93 -24.49
N VAL A 156 5.46 -37.27 -24.40
CA VAL A 156 6.64 -37.82 -23.73
C VAL A 156 7.17 -36.78 -22.75
N SER A 157 6.79 -36.97 -21.49
CA SER A 157 7.50 -36.38 -20.35
C SER A 157 8.93 -36.89 -20.37
N THR A 158 9.91 -35.99 -20.52
CA THR A 158 11.31 -36.32 -20.25
C THR A 158 11.77 -35.48 -19.07
N HIS A 159 11.98 -36.17 -17.96
CA HIS A 159 12.65 -35.61 -16.80
C HIS A 159 14.08 -35.21 -17.18
N SER A 160 14.41 -33.97 -16.84
CA SER A 160 15.72 -33.45 -16.45
C SER A 160 16.86 -34.48 -16.34
N THR A 161 17.92 -34.25 -17.10
CA THR A 161 19.29 -34.32 -16.57
C THR A 161 20.12 -33.17 -17.12
N ASN A 162 20.68 -32.38 -16.20
CA ASN A 162 21.73 -31.40 -16.43
C ASN A 162 22.92 -32.01 -17.20
N ASN A 163 23.30 -31.45 -18.36
CA ASN A 163 24.69 -31.16 -18.78
C ASN A 163 24.81 -30.79 -20.27
N SER A 164 25.91 -30.08 -20.59
CA SER A 164 26.39 -29.54 -21.88
C SER A 164 25.78 -28.17 -22.23
N VAL A 165 26.52 -27.05 -22.34
CA VAL A 165 27.87 -26.80 -22.87
C VAL A 165 28.07 -27.49 -24.21
N ASP A 166 27.42 -26.96 -25.26
CA ASP A 166 28.09 -26.80 -26.55
C ASP A 166 27.27 -25.88 -27.48
N ILE A 167 27.70 -24.62 -27.60
CA ILE A 167 27.22 -23.65 -28.61
C ILE A 167 28.36 -23.26 -29.56
N LYS A 168 29.48 -23.99 -29.54
CA LYS A 168 30.67 -23.62 -30.33
C LYS A 168 30.83 -24.38 -31.66
N GLU A 169 29.91 -25.30 -32.00
CA GLU A 169 30.08 -26.17 -33.16
C GLU A 169 29.27 -25.77 -34.42
N GLU A 170 28.35 -24.79 -34.33
CA GLU A 170 27.54 -24.41 -35.50
C GLU A 170 28.18 -23.37 -36.44
N PHE A 171 29.28 -22.72 -36.07
CA PHE A 171 29.95 -21.75 -36.94
C PHE A 171 30.98 -22.34 -37.92
N SER A 172 31.31 -23.63 -37.79
CA SER A 172 32.34 -24.27 -38.64
C SER A 172 31.81 -24.80 -39.98
N LYS A 173 30.49 -24.84 -40.22
CA LYS A 173 29.91 -25.47 -41.42
C LYS A 173 29.68 -24.54 -42.62
N LYS A 174 30.06 -23.25 -42.56
CA LYS A 174 29.83 -22.29 -43.66
C LYS A 174 31.03 -21.95 -44.54
N ASN A 175 32.21 -22.53 -44.30
CA ASN A 175 33.42 -22.22 -45.08
C ASN A 175 33.82 -23.25 -46.16
N ASP A 176 33.07 -24.34 -46.34
CA ASP A 176 33.46 -25.40 -47.29
C ASP A 176 32.85 -25.29 -48.69
N PHE A 177 32.03 -24.27 -48.98
CA PHE A 177 31.32 -24.17 -50.26
C PHE A 177 32.14 -23.55 -51.42
N ASN A 178 33.37 -23.08 -51.18
CA ASN A 178 34.21 -22.43 -52.20
C ASN A 178 35.38 -23.27 -52.72
N LYS A 179 35.43 -24.59 -52.43
CA LYS A 179 36.58 -25.44 -52.78
C LYS A 179 36.37 -26.46 -53.92
N LEU A 180 35.25 -26.38 -54.67
CA LEU A 180 34.87 -27.44 -55.62
C LEU A 180 34.74 -27.05 -57.11
N SER A 181 35.18 -25.88 -57.58
CA SER A 181 35.01 -25.51 -59.01
C SER A 181 36.26 -25.59 -59.91
N ASN A 182 37.42 -26.09 -59.45
CA ASN A 182 38.66 -26.08 -60.26
C ASN A 182 39.41 -27.42 -60.31
N LYS A 183 38.70 -28.55 -60.40
CA LYS A 183 39.31 -29.85 -60.72
C LYS A 183 38.39 -30.68 -61.60
N SER A 184 38.55 -30.58 -62.92
CA SER A 184 38.47 -31.70 -63.85
C SER A 184 38.46 -31.16 -65.29
N LEU A 185 39.61 -31.23 -65.95
CA LEU A 185 39.77 -31.69 -67.34
C LEU A 185 41.26 -31.59 -67.70
N ARG A 186 42.04 -32.51 -67.16
CA ARG A 186 43.32 -32.94 -67.74
C ARG A 186 43.23 -34.46 -67.83
N ASN A 187 42.80 -34.95 -68.98
CA ASN A 187 43.03 -36.33 -69.38
C ASN A 187 43.82 -36.30 -70.67
N ASP A 188 45.08 -36.71 -70.52
CA ASP A 188 46.04 -36.98 -71.57
C ASP A 188 45.57 -38.19 -72.40
N THR A 189 45.38 -38.00 -73.70
CA THR A 189 45.32 -39.09 -74.69
C THR A 189 46.50 -38.94 -75.65
N LYS A 190 47.65 -39.50 -75.26
CA LYS A 190 48.78 -39.78 -76.16
C LYS A 190 48.41 -40.97 -77.06
N LEU A 191 47.86 -40.70 -78.23
CA LEU A 191 47.79 -41.65 -79.35
C LEU A 191 49.01 -41.43 -80.26
N LYS A 192 49.90 -42.43 -80.31
CA LYS A 192 51.01 -42.51 -81.26
C LYS A 192 50.43 -42.82 -82.66
N LEU A 193 50.66 -41.93 -83.62
CA LEU A 193 50.40 -42.18 -85.05
C LEU A 193 51.68 -42.61 -85.77
N PRO A 194 51.58 -43.47 -86.81
CA PRO A 194 52.71 -43.96 -87.56
C PRO A 194 53.22 -42.93 -88.58
N ARG A 195 54.55 -42.93 -88.77
CA ARG A 195 55.25 -42.19 -89.82
C ARG A 195 54.87 -42.78 -91.19
N SER A 196 54.27 -41.97 -92.04
CA SER A 196 54.16 -42.23 -93.48
C SER A 196 54.76 -41.04 -94.23
N ASP A 197 55.90 -41.28 -94.87
CA ASP A 197 56.52 -40.39 -95.83
C ASP A 197 55.62 -40.28 -97.07
N GLN A 198 55.12 -39.08 -97.39
CA GLN A 198 54.47 -38.85 -98.66
C GLN A 198 54.69 -37.42 -99.17
N ARG A 199 54.90 -37.35 -100.48
CA ARG A 199 55.49 -36.24 -101.24
C ARG A 199 54.65 -34.96 -101.14
N ARG A 200 55.29 -33.86 -100.73
CA ARG A 200 54.75 -32.49 -100.75
C ARG A 200 54.42 -32.07 -102.18
N SER A 201 53.16 -31.70 -102.41
CA SER A 201 52.73 -30.88 -103.56
C SER A 201 52.40 -29.47 -103.09
N GLU A 202 52.62 -28.48 -103.96
CA GLU A 202 52.45 -27.03 -103.73
C GLU A 202 51.03 -26.61 -103.26
N THR A 203 50.05 -27.51 -103.35
CA THR A 203 48.71 -27.37 -102.76
C THR A 203 48.71 -27.37 -101.22
N GLU A 204 49.65 -28.03 -100.56
CA GLU A 204 49.74 -28.07 -99.08
C GLU A 204 50.22 -26.76 -98.47
N GLU A 205 50.87 -25.88 -99.25
CA GLU A 205 51.44 -24.64 -98.74
C GLU A 205 50.36 -23.56 -98.57
N ARG A 206 49.39 -23.48 -99.50
CA ARG A 206 48.20 -22.63 -99.34
C ARG A 206 47.30 -23.09 -98.18
N GLU A 207 47.13 -24.40 -97.99
CA GLU A 207 46.35 -24.93 -96.86
C GLU A 207 46.98 -24.62 -95.50
N ARG A 208 48.32 -24.46 -95.42
CA ARG A 208 49.03 -24.03 -94.21
C ARG A 208 48.83 -22.55 -93.92
N GLU A 209 48.83 -21.70 -94.95
CA GLU A 209 48.56 -20.26 -94.79
C GLU A 209 47.12 -20.02 -94.31
N ASP A 210 46.12 -20.65 -94.94
CA ASP A 210 44.73 -20.57 -94.51
C ASP A 210 44.54 -21.11 -93.08
N SER A 211 45.25 -22.20 -92.72
CA SER A 211 45.22 -22.74 -91.37
C SER A 211 45.81 -21.80 -90.32
N LEU A 212 46.87 -21.06 -90.67
CA LEU A 212 47.47 -20.05 -89.79
C LEU A 212 46.52 -18.88 -89.57
N GLU A 213 45.89 -18.36 -90.63
CA GLU A 213 44.92 -17.26 -90.54
C GLU A 213 43.67 -17.63 -89.74
N ILE A 214 43.16 -18.85 -89.91
CA ILE A 214 42.06 -19.40 -89.09
C ILE A 214 42.49 -19.51 -87.62
N SER A 215 43.73 -19.92 -87.35
CA SER A 215 44.23 -20.09 -85.99
C SER A 215 44.36 -18.75 -85.25
N ASP A 216 44.82 -17.69 -85.92
CA ASP A 216 44.95 -16.37 -85.33
C ASP A 216 43.59 -15.69 -85.15
N SER A 217 42.65 -15.91 -86.08
CA SER A 217 41.26 -15.46 -85.92
C SER A 217 40.58 -16.11 -84.71
N ARG A 218 40.82 -17.41 -84.46
CA ARG A 218 40.34 -18.11 -83.25
C ARG A 218 40.95 -17.53 -81.97
N ARG A 219 42.25 -17.25 -81.96
CA ARG A 219 42.92 -16.63 -80.79
C ARG A 219 42.36 -15.26 -80.48
N LYS A 220 42.10 -14.44 -81.49
CA LYS A 220 41.46 -13.11 -81.32
C LYS A 220 40.06 -13.25 -80.73
N LEU A 221 39.26 -14.18 -81.22
CA LEU A 221 37.91 -14.46 -80.69
C LEU A 221 37.96 -14.96 -79.23
N ASP A 222 38.91 -15.86 -78.91
CA ASP A 222 39.13 -16.34 -77.54
C ASP A 222 39.57 -15.22 -76.59
N GLN A 223 40.38 -14.28 -77.07
CA GLN A 223 40.78 -13.11 -76.30
C GLN A 223 39.58 -12.18 -76.06
N GLU A 224 38.77 -11.92 -77.07
CA GLU A 224 37.58 -11.09 -76.97
C GLU A 224 36.54 -11.68 -76.00
N THR A 225 36.29 -13.00 -76.06
CA THR A 225 35.39 -13.68 -75.12
C THR A 225 35.90 -13.63 -73.68
N ARG A 226 37.22 -13.80 -73.46
CA ARG A 226 37.84 -13.64 -72.13
C ARG A 226 37.70 -12.22 -71.59
N ILE A 227 37.84 -11.21 -72.46
CA ILE A 227 37.63 -9.80 -72.09
C ILE A 227 36.17 -9.58 -71.70
N LYS A 228 35.20 -10.02 -72.52
CA LYS A 228 33.76 -9.91 -72.21
C LYS A 228 33.39 -10.57 -70.88
N ILE A 229 33.93 -11.76 -70.59
CA ILE A 229 33.71 -12.44 -69.30
C ILE A 229 34.28 -11.62 -68.12
N LYS A 230 35.46 -11.01 -68.30
CA LYS A 230 36.05 -10.14 -67.27
C LYS A 230 35.22 -8.87 -67.06
N GLU A 231 34.73 -8.26 -68.15
CA GLU A 231 33.86 -7.08 -68.08
C GLU A 231 32.56 -7.38 -67.34
N GLU A 232 31.90 -8.51 -67.62
CA GLU A 232 30.69 -8.92 -66.90
C GLU A 232 30.97 -9.17 -65.41
N LYS A 233 32.09 -9.79 -65.06
CA LYS A 233 32.50 -9.96 -63.66
C LYS A 233 32.74 -8.62 -62.96
N VAL A 234 33.32 -7.65 -63.65
CA VAL A 234 33.53 -6.29 -63.11
C VAL A 234 32.19 -5.59 -62.90
N LYS A 235 31.26 -5.68 -63.86
CA LYS A 235 29.90 -5.11 -63.72
C LYS A 235 29.16 -5.73 -62.53
N GLU A 236 29.23 -7.04 -62.37
CA GLU A 236 28.61 -7.74 -61.23
C GLU A 236 29.23 -7.28 -59.90
N CYS A 237 30.56 -7.13 -59.85
CA CYS A 237 31.26 -6.61 -58.67
C CYS A 237 30.82 -5.18 -58.32
N LEU A 238 30.76 -4.28 -59.31
CA LEU A 238 30.31 -2.89 -59.13
C LEU A 238 28.86 -2.83 -58.65
N TYR A 239 27.98 -3.69 -59.18
CA TYR A 239 26.60 -3.78 -58.72
C TYR A 239 26.52 -4.16 -57.24
N ARG A 240 27.31 -5.16 -56.80
CA ARG A 240 27.37 -5.56 -55.39
C ARG A 240 27.90 -4.44 -54.49
N ILE A 241 28.95 -3.73 -54.91
CA ILE A 241 29.50 -2.59 -54.18
C ILE A 241 28.45 -1.49 -54.03
N ASN A 242 27.75 -1.13 -55.10
CA ASN A 242 26.72 -0.10 -55.05
C ASN A 242 25.55 -0.51 -54.13
N LYS A 243 25.11 -1.78 -54.21
CA LYS A 243 24.09 -2.31 -53.30
C LYS A 243 24.52 -2.23 -51.83
N GLN A 244 25.77 -2.58 -51.53
CA GLN A 244 26.32 -2.44 -50.17
C GLN A 244 26.39 -0.97 -49.73
N ALA A 245 26.81 -0.07 -50.61
CA ALA A 245 26.84 1.36 -50.33
C ALA A 245 25.45 1.91 -49.99
N GLN A 246 24.41 1.50 -50.74
CA GLN A 246 23.02 1.87 -50.45
C GLN A 246 22.55 1.34 -49.09
N ASN A 247 22.86 0.08 -48.76
CA ASN A 247 22.53 -0.49 -47.46
C ASN A 247 23.18 0.30 -46.31
N LEU A 248 24.46 0.65 -46.44
CA LEU A 248 25.18 1.45 -45.44
C LEU A 248 24.57 2.84 -45.24
N VAL A 249 24.07 3.48 -46.31
CA VAL A 249 23.35 4.75 -46.21
C VAL A 249 22.03 4.58 -45.44
N ASN A 250 21.29 3.51 -45.71
CA ASN A 250 20.04 3.22 -44.98
C ASN A 250 20.30 2.96 -43.50
N GLU A 251 21.28 2.11 -43.17
CA GLU A 251 21.69 1.82 -41.79
C GLU A 251 22.15 3.10 -41.06
N LYS A 252 22.90 3.99 -41.73
CA LYS A 252 23.30 5.29 -41.18
C LYS A 252 22.09 6.16 -40.82
N ASN A 253 21.07 6.20 -41.68
CA ASN A 253 19.84 6.95 -41.43
C ASN A 253 19.04 6.37 -40.26
N GLU A 254 18.94 5.03 -40.17
CA GLU A 254 18.30 4.35 -39.04
C GLU A 254 19.01 4.66 -37.71
N ILE A 255 20.35 4.59 -37.69
CA ILE A 255 21.15 4.96 -36.52
C ILE A 255 20.90 6.42 -36.11
N GLN A 256 20.76 7.33 -37.08
CA GLN A 256 20.48 8.75 -36.79
C GLN A 256 19.11 8.94 -36.12
N ILE A 257 18.08 8.22 -36.58
CA ILE A 257 16.74 8.25 -35.96
C ILE A 257 16.81 7.69 -34.54
N LEU A 258 17.51 6.56 -34.34
CA LEU A 258 17.68 5.95 -33.02
C LEU A 258 18.40 6.90 -32.05
N LYS A 259 19.43 7.63 -32.50
CA LYS A 259 20.12 8.64 -31.68
C LYS A 259 19.18 9.77 -31.24
N GLN A 260 18.34 10.27 -32.13
CA GLN A 260 17.36 11.31 -31.79
C GLN A 260 16.32 10.80 -30.77
N ASN A 261 15.85 9.57 -30.92
CA ASN A 261 14.92 8.96 -29.97
C ASN A 261 15.55 8.72 -28.60
N LEU A 262 16.82 8.32 -28.57
CA LEU A 262 17.57 8.13 -27.34
C LEU A 262 17.74 9.47 -26.60
N SER A 263 18.13 10.53 -27.30
CA SER A 263 18.24 11.88 -26.73
C SER A 263 16.92 12.37 -26.13
N LYS A 264 15.78 12.20 -26.84
CA LYS A 264 14.46 12.56 -26.28
C LYS A 264 14.11 11.77 -25.03
N ARG A 265 14.52 10.50 -24.95
CA ARG A 265 14.30 9.65 -23.78
C ARG A 265 15.16 10.08 -22.60
N GLU A 266 16.40 10.48 -22.84
CA GLU A 266 17.29 11.04 -21.81
C GLU A 266 16.71 12.33 -21.22
N ASP A 267 16.23 13.25 -22.06
CA ASP A 267 15.58 14.49 -21.62
C ASP A 267 14.33 14.20 -20.77
N PHE A 268 13.50 13.26 -21.21
CA PHE A 268 12.33 12.83 -20.47
C PHE A 268 12.70 12.25 -19.09
N LEU A 269 13.72 11.38 -19.04
CA LEU A 269 14.20 10.81 -17.78
C LEU A 269 14.77 11.89 -16.84
N ALA A 270 15.46 12.90 -17.38
CA ALA A 270 15.97 14.02 -16.60
C ALA A 270 14.83 14.86 -15.99
N GLN A 271 13.78 15.14 -16.76
CA GLN A 271 12.59 15.84 -16.26
C GLN A 271 11.87 15.02 -15.18
N GLU A 272 11.73 13.71 -15.37
CA GLU A 272 11.10 12.83 -14.39
C GLU A 272 11.91 12.74 -13.09
N LYS A 273 13.24 12.65 -13.19
CA LYS A 273 14.14 12.71 -12.02
C LYS A 273 13.95 14.00 -11.23
N LEU A 274 13.81 15.14 -11.93
CA LEU A 274 13.53 16.43 -11.29
C LEU A 274 12.16 16.45 -10.61
N ARG A 275 11.12 15.87 -11.23
CA ARG A 275 9.78 15.76 -10.65
C ARG A 275 9.80 14.93 -9.36
N VAL A 276 10.42 13.75 -9.40
CA VAL A 276 10.58 12.87 -8.24
C VAL A 276 11.37 13.54 -7.12
N SER A 277 12.41 14.32 -7.44
CA SER A 277 13.16 15.10 -6.45
C SER A 277 12.29 16.14 -5.73
N LYS A 278 11.43 16.86 -6.47
CA LYS A 278 10.47 17.81 -5.88
C LYS A 278 9.44 17.12 -4.99
N GLU A 279 8.87 16.00 -5.44
CA GLU A 279 7.92 15.21 -4.64
C GLU A 279 8.58 14.67 -3.35
N ARG A 280 9.84 14.21 -3.44
CA ARG A 280 10.62 13.76 -2.27
C ARG A 280 10.82 14.87 -1.25
N ASN A 281 11.13 16.09 -1.70
CA ASN A 281 11.29 17.25 -0.82
C ASN A 281 9.97 17.61 -0.14
N TYR A 282 8.86 17.62 -0.89
CA TYR A 282 7.53 17.86 -0.34
C TYR A 282 7.14 16.82 0.73
N ILE A 283 7.37 15.53 0.46
CA ILE A 283 7.12 14.46 1.45
C ILE A 283 7.97 14.68 2.71
N ASN A 284 9.22 15.13 2.56
CA ASN A 284 10.09 15.39 3.70
C ASN A 284 9.60 16.57 4.55
N GLU A 285 9.08 17.63 3.93
CA GLU A 285 8.47 18.76 4.63
C GLU A 285 7.21 18.34 5.40
N GLU A 286 6.33 17.55 4.79
CA GLU A 286 5.13 17.02 5.47
C GLU A 286 5.50 16.08 6.63
N ARG A 287 6.55 15.27 6.49
CA ARG A 287 7.07 14.45 7.60
C ARG A 287 7.54 15.31 8.78
N LYS A 288 8.25 16.41 8.52
CA LYS A 288 8.68 17.35 9.58
C LYS A 288 7.48 17.98 10.30
N LYS A 289 6.44 18.38 9.56
CA LYS A 289 5.19 18.91 10.16
C LYS A 289 4.50 17.86 11.03
N LEU A 290 4.43 16.62 10.56
CA LEU A 290 3.81 15.53 11.31
C LEU A 290 4.56 15.24 12.61
N GLU A 291 5.90 15.26 12.59
CA GLU A 291 6.70 15.05 13.79
C GLU A 291 6.50 16.20 14.80
N ALA A 292 6.48 17.46 14.34
CA ALA A 292 6.17 18.60 15.20
C ALA A 292 4.77 18.51 15.84
N PHE A 293 3.78 18.03 15.09
CA PHE A 293 2.42 17.82 15.61
C PHE A 293 2.38 16.69 16.66
N LYS A 294 3.14 15.62 16.44
CA LYS A 294 3.28 14.52 17.39
C LYS A 294 3.95 14.96 18.68
N GLU A 295 4.99 15.78 18.61
CA GLU A 295 5.62 16.40 19.78
C GLU A 295 4.62 17.28 20.55
N GLN A 296 3.85 18.12 19.84
CA GLN A 296 2.80 18.94 20.46
C GLN A 296 1.73 18.09 21.16
N LEU A 297 1.29 17.00 20.54
CA LEU A 297 0.34 16.07 21.15
C LEU A 297 0.90 15.42 22.42
N ASN A 298 2.18 15.06 22.43
CA ASN A 298 2.84 14.49 23.60
C ASN A 298 2.88 15.49 24.76
N VAL A 299 3.21 16.76 24.50
CA VAL A 299 3.18 17.84 25.50
C VAL A 299 1.75 18.01 26.06
N ASN A 300 0.74 18.09 25.18
CA ASN A 300 -0.66 18.21 25.60
C ASN A 300 -1.12 17.00 26.42
N TYR A 301 -0.70 15.80 26.06
CA TYR A 301 -1.01 14.59 26.80
C TYR A 301 -0.38 14.61 28.20
N ALA A 302 0.89 15.03 28.32
CA ALA A 302 1.56 15.18 29.60
C ALA A 302 0.85 16.21 30.50
N GLN A 303 0.42 17.34 29.93
CA GLN A 303 -0.34 18.38 30.64
C GLN A 303 -1.68 17.83 31.14
N LEU A 304 -2.44 17.16 30.28
CA LEU A 304 -3.73 16.57 30.64
C LEU A 304 -3.59 15.51 31.74
N LYS A 305 -2.50 14.72 31.70
CA LYS A 305 -2.16 13.75 32.75
C LYS A 305 -1.89 14.45 34.08
N GLN A 306 -1.15 15.56 34.08
CA GLN A 306 -0.91 16.36 35.29
C GLN A 306 -2.22 16.92 35.86
N ASP A 307 -3.08 17.50 35.00
CA ASP A 307 -4.34 18.10 35.42
C ASP A 307 -5.33 17.06 35.94
N LYS A 308 -5.32 15.85 35.40
CA LYS A 308 -6.06 14.71 35.95
C LYS A 308 -5.66 14.41 37.40
N TYR A 309 -4.36 14.40 37.71
CA TYR A 309 -3.89 14.17 39.08
C TYR A 309 -4.29 15.32 40.02
N LYS A 310 -4.18 16.57 39.57
CA LYS A 310 -4.67 17.74 40.33
C LYS A 310 -6.16 17.62 40.64
N ALA A 311 -6.99 17.36 39.63
CA ALA A 311 -8.43 17.18 39.79
C ALA A 311 -8.76 16.04 40.78
N GLN A 312 -8.03 14.93 40.71
CA GLN A 312 -8.19 13.81 41.64
C GLN A 312 -7.81 14.19 43.09
N ALA A 313 -6.77 15.00 43.27
CA ALA A 313 -6.39 15.53 44.59
C ALA A 313 -7.47 16.47 45.15
N HIS A 314 -7.99 17.40 44.34
CA HIS A 314 -9.09 18.28 44.73
C HIS A 314 -10.36 17.50 45.09
N MET A 315 -10.71 16.47 44.32
CA MET A 315 -11.84 15.59 44.63
C MET A 315 -11.71 14.93 46.01
N LYS A 316 -10.51 14.44 46.37
CA LYS A 316 -10.25 13.87 47.70
C LYS A 316 -10.40 14.92 48.81
N LEU A 317 -9.92 16.14 48.58
CA LEU A 317 -10.04 17.25 49.54
C LEU A 317 -11.49 17.67 49.76
N LEU A 318 -12.28 17.74 48.68
CA LEU A 318 -13.72 18.02 48.74
C LEU A 318 -14.46 16.95 49.53
N GLU A 319 -14.16 15.67 49.28
CA GLU A 319 -14.78 14.56 50.01
C GLU A 319 -14.43 14.60 51.51
N ALA A 320 -13.17 14.91 51.85
CA ALA A 320 -12.76 15.11 53.24
C ALA A 320 -13.51 16.28 53.91
N THR A 321 -13.67 17.39 53.19
CA THR A 321 -14.38 18.59 53.68
C THR A 321 -15.87 18.30 53.89
N LYS A 322 -16.51 17.62 52.93
CA LYS A 322 -17.90 17.15 53.02
C LYS A 322 -18.12 16.25 54.24
N ASN A 323 -17.21 15.31 54.48
CA ASN A 323 -17.28 14.42 55.65
C ASN A 323 -17.14 15.20 56.97
N ARG A 324 -16.28 16.22 57.01
CA ARG A 324 -16.16 17.11 58.17
C ARG A 324 -17.45 17.90 58.41
N LEU A 325 -18.05 18.46 57.36
CA LEU A 325 -19.33 19.17 57.42
C LEU A 325 -20.48 18.28 57.89
N ASN A 326 -20.53 17.04 57.42
CA ASN A 326 -21.53 16.07 57.87
C ASN A 326 -21.37 15.77 59.37
N LYS A 327 -20.13 15.64 59.85
CA LYS A 327 -19.85 15.43 61.28
C LYS A 327 -20.26 16.63 62.14
N THR A 328 -19.97 17.85 61.70
CA THR A 328 -20.39 19.07 62.43
C THR A 328 -21.92 19.23 62.39
N SER A 329 -22.56 18.96 61.25
CA SER A 329 -24.03 18.96 61.12
C SER A 329 -24.70 17.96 62.08
N LEU A 330 -24.13 16.75 62.20
CA LEU A 330 -24.61 15.75 63.15
C LEU A 330 -24.44 16.22 64.61
N GLN A 331 -23.32 16.86 64.94
CA GLN A 331 -23.09 17.45 66.26
C GLN A 331 -24.10 18.57 66.56
N ILE A 332 -24.35 19.47 65.61
CA ILE A 332 -25.36 20.53 65.75
C ILE A 332 -26.74 19.94 66.00
N THR A 333 -27.12 18.90 65.25
CA THR A 333 -28.40 18.19 65.43
C THR A 333 -28.51 17.59 66.84
N LYS A 334 -27.43 16.97 67.35
CA LYS A 334 -27.39 16.46 68.73
C LYS A 334 -27.55 17.58 69.77
N HIS A 335 -26.86 18.70 69.61
CA HIS A 335 -26.99 19.84 70.51
C HIS A 335 -28.39 20.45 70.47
N ARG A 336 -29.00 20.57 69.28
CA ARG A 336 -30.37 21.04 69.10
C ARG A 336 -31.38 20.14 69.82
N ASN A 337 -31.26 18.83 69.68
CA ASN A 337 -32.11 17.88 70.39
C ASN A 337 -31.94 17.99 71.91
N LYS A 338 -30.70 18.16 72.40
CA LYS A 338 -30.44 18.37 73.83
C LYS A 338 -31.07 19.67 74.35
N LEU A 339 -30.99 20.76 73.58
CA LEU A 339 -31.65 22.03 73.87
C LEU A 339 -33.18 21.87 73.95
N ASN A 340 -33.80 21.19 72.98
CA ASN A 340 -35.24 20.93 73.00
C ASN A 340 -35.68 20.16 74.25
N VAL A 341 -34.89 19.16 74.68
CA VAL A 341 -35.15 18.40 75.92
C VAL A 341 -35.06 19.30 77.15
N LEU A 342 -34.05 20.17 77.22
CA LEU A 342 -33.93 21.14 78.31
C LEU A 342 -35.07 22.15 78.31
N GLU A 343 -35.54 22.58 77.14
CA GLU A 343 -36.67 23.48 76.99
C GLU A 343 -37.99 22.82 77.45
N MET A 344 -38.20 21.55 77.12
CA MET A 344 -39.33 20.75 77.63
C MET A 344 -39.29 20.67 79.16
N LYS A 345 -38.14 20.32 79.74
CA LYS A 345 -37.97 20.28 81.21
C LYS A 345 -38.22 21.63 81.87
N ARG A 346 -37.76 22.72 81.25
CA ARG A 346 -38.00 24.08 81.75
C ARG A 346 -39.50 24.40 81.75
N LYS A 347 -40.24 24.03 80.69
CA LYS A 347 -41.70 24.20 80.62
C LYS A 347 -42.42 23.37 81.69
N GLU A 348 -41.99 22.13 81.93
CA GLU A 348 -42.51 21.31 83.03
C GLU A 348 -42.24 21.94 84.41
N SER A 349 -41.04 22.47 84.65
CA SER A 349 -40.70 23.20 85.87
C SER A 349 -41.54 24.47 86.03
N PHE A 350 -41.87 25.15 84.94
CA PHE A 350 -42.72 26.34 84.96
C PHE A 350 -44.18 25.98 85.29
N ASN A 351 -44.73 24.94 84.65
CA ASN A 351 -46.09 24.47 84.92
C ASN A 351 -46.24 23.97 86.37
N THR A 352 -45.20 23.34 86.93
CA THR A 352 -45.19 22.95 88.36
C THR A 352 -45.13 24.16 89.29
N LEU A 353 -44.38 25.21 88.93
CA LEU A 353 -44.38 26.47 89.66
C LEU A 353 -45.73 27.19 89.58
N ASP A 354 -46.36 27.25 88.41
CA ASP A 354 -47.67 27.88 88.23
C ASP A 354 -48.75 27.13 88.99
N SER A 355 -48.77 25.80 88.94
CA SER A 355 -49.69 24.99 89.76
C SER A 355 -49.41 25.09 91.26
N HIS A 356 -48.16 25.29 91.68
CA HIS A 356 -47.84 25.56 93.08
C HIS A 356 -48.31 26.95 93.51
N LYS A 357 -48.13 27.95 92.63
CA LYS A 357 -48.62 29.32 92.82
C LYS A 357 -50.14 29.37 92.87
N GLU A 358 -50.82 28.63 92.00
CA GLU A 358 -52.27 28.52 91.97
C GLU A 358 -52.81 27.82 93.22
N ASN A 359 -52.11 26.79 93.74
CA ASN A 359 -52.42 26.19 95.04
C ASN A 359 -52.19 27.17 96.21
N LEU A 360 -51.14 27.97 96.18
CA LEU A 360 -50.88 29.03 97.16
C LEU A 360 -51.96 30.12 97.10
N ASP A 361 -52.36 30.56 95.91
CA ASP A 361 -53.45 31.51 95.69
C ASP A 361 -54.79 30.93 96.14
N LEU A 362 -55.07 29.64 95.91
CA LEU A 362 -56.25 28.95 96.43
C LEU A 362 -56.22 28.87 97.96
N LYS A 363 -55.05 28.62 98.55
CA LYS A 363 -54.87 28.60 100.00
C LYS A 363 -55.07 29.99 100.61
N MET A 364 -54.48 31.02 100.01
CA MET A 364 -54.71 32.41 100.39
C MET A 364 -56.16 32.81 100.19
N LYS A 365 -56.80 32.48 99.06
CA LYS A 365 -58.24 32.74 98.84
C LYS A 365 -59.12 31.97 99.82
N LYS A 366 -58.71 30.79 100.28
CA LYS A 366 -59.43 30.03 101.32
C LYS A 366 -59.28 30.71 102.67
N GLU A 367 -58.09 31.19 103.03
CA GLU A 367 -57.87 32.02 104.21
C GLU A 367 -58.63 33.35 104.11
N ASP A 368 -58.65 33.99 102.94
CA ASP A 368 -59.36 35.23 102.65
C ASP A 368 -60.88 35.02 102.59
N PHE A 369 -61.35 33.83 102.19
CA PHE A 369 -62.76 33.40 102.23
C PHE A 369 -63.20 33.02 103.64
N GLU A 370 -62.35 32.40 104.46
CA GLU A 370 -62.61 32.20 105.90
C GLU A 370 -62.63 33.55 106.63
N THR A 371 -61.76 34.49 106.25
CA THR A 371 -61.74 35.87 106.77
C THR A 371 -62.94 36.69 106.28
N LYS A 372 -63.40 36.49 105.03
CA LYS A 372 -64.61 37.12 104.47
C LYS A 372 -65.91 36.44 104.91
N GLN A 373 -65.93 35.14 105.19
CA GLN A 373 -67.05 34.45 105.85
C GLN A 373 -67.26 35.01 107.27
N TYR A 374 -66.17 35.40 107.94
CA TYR A 374 -66.24 36.11 109.22
C TYR A 374 -66.73 37.58 109.09
N GLN A 375 -66.57 38.21 107.92
CA GLN A 375 -67.03 39.59 107.68
C GLN A 375 -68.41 39.69 107.00
N ILE A 376 -68.88 38.66 106.28
CA ILE A 376 -70.19 38.67 105.59
C ILE A 376 -71.37 38.39 106.56
N GLN A 377 -71.11 38.07 107.83
CA GLN A 377 -72.09 38.21 108.92
C GLN A 377 -72.26 39.67 109.42
N ARG A 378 -71.55 40.65 108.85
CA ARG A 378 -71.73 42.07 109.17
C ARG A 378 -71.73 42.91 107.89
N ASN A 379 -72.89 43.50 107.63
CA ASN A 379 -73.11 44.69 106.80
C ASN A 379 -73.46 44.41 105.33
N GLY A 380 -74.68 44.80 104.99
CA GLY A 380 -75.14 45.01 103.63
C GLY A 380 -74.86 46.42 103.10
N ASN A 381 -75.47 46.66 101.94
CA ASN A 381 -75.64 47.91 101.20
C ASN A 381 -74.38 48.60 100.65
N SER A 382 -74.27 48.66 99.31
CA SER A 382 -74.41 49.92 98.55
C SER A 382 -73.96 49.76 97.08
N LYS A 383 -74.75 50.38 96.18
CA LYS A 383 -74.44 50.78 94.80
C LYS A 383 -73.06 51.45 94.63
N ILE A 384 -72.48 51.39 93.43
CA ILE A 384 -72.33 52.52 92.46
C ILE A 384 -71.53 52.09 91.20
N LEU A 385 -71.98 52.68 90.07
CA LEU A 385 -71.45 52.87 88.71
C LEU A 385 -69.91 52.98 88.50
N GLY A 386 -69.45 52.61 87.30
CA GLY A 386 -68.19 53.09 86.73
C GLY A 386 -67.77 52.41 85.41
N ASP A 387 -68.04 53.07 84.28
CA ASP A 387 -67.49 52.80 82.95
C ASP A 387 -65.95 52.76 82.93
N LEU A 388 -65.34 51.90 82.10
CA LEU A 388 -64.10 52.26 81.39
C LEU A 388 -63.87 51.38 80.13
N THR A 389 -64.13 52.01 79.00
CA THR A 389 -63.67 51.67 77.64
C THR A 389 -62.16 51.83 77.51
N ILE A 390 -61.45 50.94 76.78
CA ILE A 390 -60.20 51.14 75.98
C ILE A 390 -59.94 49.78 75.28
N ARG A 391 -60.06 49.61 73.95
CA ARG A 391 -59.34 50.12 72.76
C ARG A 391 -58.45 49.00 72.18
N LEU A 392 -58.87 48.50 71.01
CA LEU A 392 -58.15 47.60 70.12
C LEU A 392 -57.01 48.37 69.44
N GLU A 393 -55.80 47.80 69.39
CA GLU A 393 -54.80 48.08 68.34
C GLU A 393 -54.14 46.76 67.89
N PRO A 394 -53.99 46.54 66.56
CA PRO A 394 -53.24 45.42 66.01
C PRO A 394 -51.77 45.80 65.81
N CYS A 395 -50.84 44.92 66.19
CA CYS A 395 -49.42 45.08 65.88
C CYS A 395 -49.06 44.37 64.57
N CYS A 396 -48.30 45.11 63.77
CA CYS A 396 -47.92 44.92 62.37
C CYS A 396 -47.26 43.57 62.02
N GLU A 397 -47.57 43.11 60.81
CA GLU A 397 -46.71 42.24 60.00
C GLU A 397 -45.43 42.99 59.58
N PRO A 398 -44.28 42.32 59.45
CA PRO A 398 -43.21 42.76 58.58
C PRO A 398 -43.30 42.04 57.23
N GLU A 399 -43.40 42.84 56.16
CA GLU A 399 -43.14 42.42 54.79
C GLU A 399 -41.71 41.87 54.68
N ILE A 400 -41.60 40.66 54.13
CA ILE A 400 -40.32 40.07 53.72
C ILE A 400 -40.02 40.55 52.31
N ASP A 401 -39.15 41.54 52.19
CA ASP A 401 -38.53 41.95 50.93
C ASP A 401 -37.65 40.80 50.41
N ASN A 402 -38.13 40.13 49.36
CA ASN A 402 -37.33 39.28 48.50
C ASN A 402 -36.41 40.16 47.64
N ASN A 403 -35.24 40.52 48.16
CA ASN A 403 -34.18 41.10 47.34
C ASN A 403 -32.99 40.14 47.24
N VAL A 404 -33.06 39.27 46.22
CA VAL A 404 -31.97 38.40 45.78
C VAL A 404 -30.90 39.26 45.11
N SER A 405 -29.95 39.75 45.92
CA SER A 405 -28.69 40.28 45.41
C SER A 405 -27.71 39.12 45.23
N ARG A 406 -27.57 38.64 43.98
CA ARG A 406 -26.46 37.79 43.56
C ARG A 406 -25.17 38.61 43.61
N SER A 407 -24.39 38.46 44.67
CA SER A 407 -23.00 38.87 44.72
C SER A 407 -22.14 37.83 44.01
N VAL A 408 -21.55 38.25 42.88
CA VAL A 408 -20.49 37.51 42.18
C VAL A 408 -19.20 37.72 42.98
N ILE A 409 -18.77 36.69 43.70
CA ILE A 409 -17.45 36.67 44.34
C ILE A 409 -16.43 36.28 43.27
N SER A 410 -15.67 37.28 42.82
CA SER A 410 -14.41 37.09 42.09
C SER A 410 -13.36 36.59 43.10
N LEU A 411 -12.98 35.31 42.99
CA LEU A 411 -11.80 34.78 43.66
C LEU A 411 -10.60 34.97 42.72
N SER A 412 -9.87 36.07 42.91
CA SER A 412 -8.49 36.19 42.43
C SER A 412 -7.57 35.43 43.38
N GLU A 413 -7.12 34.25 42.97
CA GLU A 413 -6.13 33.44 43.70
C GLU A 413 -4.73 34.07 43.58
N CYS A 414 -4.20 34.53 44.71
CA CYS A 414 -2.77 34.70 44.91
C CYS A 414 -2.16 33.33 45.23
N VAL A 415 -1.60 32.67 44.23
CA VAL A 415 -0.77 31.47 44.41
C VAL A 415 0.67 31.92 44.67
N ARG A 416 1.19 31.61 45.87
CA ARG A 416 2.63 31.69 46.15
C ARG A 416 3.32 30.46 45.56
N PRO A 417 4.54 30.57 45.03
CA PRO A 417 5.31 29.41 44.59
C PRO A 417 5.77 28.63 45.83
N ILE A 418 5.51 27.33 45.85
CA ILE A 418 6.19 26.38 46.72
C ILE A 418 7.38 25.87 45.93
N GLU A 419 8.57 26.28 46.32
CA GLU A 419 9.83 25.67 45.90
C GLU A 419 9.84 24.23 46.42
N HIS A 420 9.88 23.26 45.51
CA HIS A 420 10.15 21.87 45.85
C HIS A 420 11.46 21.44 45.20
N GLU A 421 12.29 20.89 46.05
CA GLU A 421 13.61 20.33 45.86
C GLU A 421 13.68 19.36 44.67
N GLU A 422 14.84 19.43 44.01
CA GLU A 422 15.27 18.58 42.92
C GLU A 422 15.49 17.14 43.41
N ASP A 423 14.54 16.25 43.13
CA ASP A 423 14.82 14.81 43.12
C ASP A 423 15.34 14.40 41.74
N SER A 424 16.60 13.95 41.76
CA SER A 424 17.37 13.51 40.60
C SER A 424 16.71 12.33 39.86
N PRO A 425 16.69 12.33 38.51
CA PRO A 425 16.28 11.14 37.78
C PRO A 425 17.39 10.09 37.79
N LEU A 426 17.03 8.90 38.28
CA LEU A 426 17.80 7.67 38.14
C LEU A 426 18.12 7.43 36.66
N SER A 427 19.42 7.42 36.36
CA SER A 427 20.00 6.96 35.11
C SER A 427 19.65 5.49 34.89
N PHE A 428 18.83 5.21 33.88
CA PHE A 428 18.70 3.87 33.33
C PHE A 428 19.79 3.70 32.28
N ASP A 429 20.84 3.01 32.69
CA ASP A 429 21.98 2.63 31.86
C ASP A 429 21.62 1.36 31.07
N GLY A 430 21.88 1.39 29.78
CA GLY A 430 21.57 0.33 28.82
C GLY A 430 21.41 0.94 27.45
N GLY A 431 22.35 0.83 26.52
CA GLY A 431 23.48 -0.06 26.43
C GLY A 431 23.67 -0.37 24.95
N SER A 432 24.90 -0.19 24.49
CA SER A 432 25.48 -0.53 23.17
C SER A 432 24.93 0.19 21.94
N ASP A 433 25.73 1.17 21.54
CA ASP A 433 25.91 1.71 20.21
C ASP A 433 26.16 0.61 19.16
N GLU A 434 25.38 0.61 18.09
CA GLU A 434 25.87 0.23 16.77
C GLU A 434 25.89 1.50 15.92
N ASP A 435 27.08 2.10 15.83
CA ASP A 435 27.41 3.19 14.91
C ASP A 435 27.24 2.70 13.46
N VAL A 436 26.04 2.84 12.92
CA VAL A 436 25.83 2.82 11.47
C VAL A 436 26.22 4.20 10.94
N ASN A 437 27.49 4.32 10.55
CA ASN A 437 27.98 5.44 9.75
C ASN A 437 27.08 5.65 8.53
N LEU A 438 26.20 6.65 8.61
CA LEU A 438 25.53 7.25 7.47
C LEU A 438 26.60 7.92 6.62
N ILE A 439 27.04 7.21 5.58
CA ILE A 439 27.84 7.81 4.51
C ILE A 439 26.90 8.78 3.78
N ASP A 440 27.21 10.07 3.88
CA ASP A 440 26.58 11.12 3.09
C ASP A 440 26.83 10.85 1.59
N ASP A 441 25.76 10.64 0.83
CA ASP A 441 25.76 10.39 -0.63
C ASP A 441 26.26 11.60 -1.47
N ASN A 442 26.75 12.67 -0.85
CA ASN A 442 27.24 13.87 -1.52
C ASN A 442 28.70 13.82 -1.98
N THR A 443 29.43 12.71 -1.76
CA THR A 443 30.85 12.61 -2.16
C THR A 443 31.09 11.87 -3.48
N ILE A 444 30.06 11.31 -4.12
CA ILE A 444 30.24 10.48 -5.34
C ILE A 444 30.36 11.32 -6.63
N ASP A 445 29.94 12.58 -6.64
CA ASP A 445 29.97 13.41 -7.87
C ASP A 445 31.32 14.09 -8.16
N GLN A 446 32.34 13.98 -7.29
CA GLN A 446 33.66 14.59 -7.53
C GLN A 446 34.72 13.66 -8.18
N ILE A 447 34.42 12.38 -8.39
CA ILE A 447 35.43 11.42 -8.91
C ILE A 447 35.38 11.24 -10.44
N ASN A 448 34.32 11.69 -11.12
CA ASN A 448 34.16 11.49 -12.58
C ASN A 448 34.59 12.69 -13.45
N SER A 449 35.46 13.57 -12.96
CA SER A 449 35.96 14.76 -13.69
C SER A 449 37.49 14.80 -13.88
N ASN A 450 38.17 13.65 -13.88
CA ASN A 450 39.56 13.54 -14.33
C ASN A 450 39.70 12.54 -15.47
#